data_AF-I7KX65-F1
#
_entry.id   AF-I7KX65-F1
#
_cell.length_a   1.000
_cell.length_b   1.000
_cell.length_c   1.000
_cell.angle_alpha   90.00
_cell.angle_beta   90.00
_cell.angle_gamma   90.00
#
_symmetry.space_group_name_H-M   'P 1'
#
loop_
_entity.id
_entity.type
_entity.pdbx_description
1 polymer ?
#
loop_
_entity_poly.entity_id
_entity_poly.type
_entity_poly.pdbx_seq_one_letter_code
_entity_poly.pdbx_strand_id
1 'polypeptide(L)'
;MTQEKGTLDGDCHASTGAYLPFPISYYRHGLSDCGGGLGPWKSAGCLPNMMIRYARTRKCLKHLRKLAGCYWMERDGCPEHCYIEGTFDLDFYMVSLINNSRRLGHAACAEFLGGNMQTFSNWKFYLFGNLDIKPGDWQMPYGTKTEDTKVKIYEITGIITCALPDYVPESPKAVFLIDEYGTVTPEEEE
;
A
#
# COMPACT_ATOMS: atom_id res chain seq x y z
N MET A 1 -34.17 -24.17 -9.41
CA MET A 1 -33.95 -22.75 -9.74
C MET A 1 -32.45 -22.54 -9.73
N THR A 2 -31.91 -22.40 -10.93
CA THR A 2 -30.50 -22.18 -11.22
C THR A 2 -30.08 -20.84 -10.60
N GLN A 3 -29.09 -20.86 -9.70
CA GLN A 3 -28.39 -19.65 -9.29
C GLN A 3 -27.71 -19.08 -10.53
N GLU A 4 -28.16 -17.92 -10.98
CA GLU A 4 -27.41 -17.11 -11.93
C GLU A 4 -26.06 -16.80 -11.31
N LYS A 5 -25.00 -17.35 -11.90
CA LYS A 5 -23.65 -16.82 -11.76
C LYS A 5 -23.73 -15.37 -12.22
N GLY A 6 -23.74 -14.44 -11.27
CA GLY A 6 -23.50 -13.04 -11.55
C GLY A 6 -22.18 -12.93 -12.30
N THR A 7 -22.28 -12.62 -13.59
CA THR A 7 -21.16 -12.21 -14.43
C THR A 7 -20.47 -11.05 -13.74
N LEU A 8 -19.22 -11.25 -13.33
CA LEU A 8 -18.26 -10.22 -12.92
C LEU A 8 -17.88 -9.38 -14.16
N ASP A 9 -18.86 -8.75 -14.78
CA ASP A 9 -18.68 -7.86 -15.93
C ASP A 9 -18.86 -6.42 -15.43
N GLY A 10 -17.96 -6.03 -14.54
CA GLY A 10 -17.68 -4.60 -14.35
C GLY A 10 -16.67 -4.19 -15.40
N ASP A 11 -16.76 -2.97 -15.90
CA ASP A 11 -15.65 -2.38 -16.65
C ASP A 11 -14.39 -2.33 -15.75
N CYS A 12 -13.21 -2.41 -16.38
CA CYS A 12 -11.95 -2.18 -15.68
C CYS A 12 -11.86 -0.72 -15.26
N HIS A 13 -11.36 -0.46 -14.06
CA HIS A 13 -11.22 0.91 -13.58
C HIS A 13 -10.14 1.65 -14.37
N ALA A 14 -10.42 2.90 -14.70
CA ALA A 14 -9.42 3.77 -15.27
C ALA A 14 -8.33 4.07 -14.24
N SER A 15 -7.06 3.93 -14.62
CA SER A 15 -5.90 4.23 -13.76
C SER A 15 -5.58 5.74 -13.69
N THR A 16 -6.61 6.57 -13.52
CA THR A 16 -6.48 8.04 -13.48
C THR A 16 -6.36 8.58 -12.05
N GLY A 17 -5.64 9.69 -11.89
CA GLY A 17 -5.51 10.39 -10.60
C GLY A 17 -4.46 9.82 -9.63
N ALA A 18 -4.31 10.46 -8.48
CA ALA A 18 -3.23 10.15 -7.55
C ALA A 18 -3.43 8.83 -6.78
N TYR A 19 -4.69 8.49 -6.49
CA TYR A 19 -5.07 7.28 -5.77
C TYR A 19 -5.76 6.29 -6.70
N LEU A 20 -5.54 4.99 -6.44
CA LEU A 20 -6.25 3.90 -7.11
C LEU A 20 -7.32 3.37 -6.15
N PRO A 21 -8.63 3.69 -6.35
CA PRO A 21 -9.71 3.33 -5.43
C PRO A 21 -10.21 1.89 -5.62
N PHE A 22 -9.32 0.96 -5.96
CA PHE A 22 -9.67 -0.43 -6.23
C PHE A 22 -8.51 -1.38 -5.86
N PRO A 23 -8.81 -2.64 -5.48
CA PRO A 23 -7.78 -3.65 -5.29
C PRO A 23 -7.15 -4.02 -6.63
N ILE A 24 -5.83 -4.20 -6.61
CA ILE A 24 -5.10 -4.72 -7.76
C ILE A 24 -4.82 -6.19 -7.48
N SER A 25 -5.23 -7.08 -8.40
CA SER A 25 -5.14 -8.52 -8.19
C SER A 25 -3.80 -9.09 -8.62
N TYR A 26 -3.12 -8.45 -9.59
CA TYR A 26 -1.93 -9.01 -10.20
C TYR A 26 -0.79 -8.01 -10.42
N TYR A 27 0.43 -8.52 -10.30
CA TYR A 27 1.65 -7.84 -10.69
C TYR A 27 2.62 -8.80 -11.41
N ARG A 28 3.55 -8.26 -12.19
CA ARG A 28 4.67 -9.01 -12.75
C ARG A 28 5.88 -8.11 -13.03
N HIS A 29 6.99 -8.75 -13.33
CA HIS A 29 8.18 -8.11 -13.88
C HIS A 29 8.06 -8.04 -15.40
N GLY A 30 8.88 -7.22 -16.06
CA GLY A 30 8.94 -7.16 -17.51
C GLY A 30 10.18 -6.49 -18.04
N LEU A 31 10.07 -6.06 -19.30
CA LEU A 31 11.08 -5.24 -19.96
C LEU A 31 11.19 -3.88 -19.26
N SER A 32 12.38 -3.29 -19.29
CA SER A 32 12.60 -1.94 -18.77
C SER A 32 11.83 -0.91 -19.58
N ASP A 33 11.77 0.32 -19.05
CA ASP A 33 11.26 1.49 -19.76
C ASP A 33 9.83 1.30 -20.28
N CYS A 34 9.01 0.58 -19.52
CA CYS A 34 7.63 0.23 -19.86
C CYS A 34 7.48 -0.53 -21.20
N GLY A 35 8.49 -1.31 -21.61
CA GLY A 35 8.49 -2.10 -22.85
C GLY A 35 7.55 -3.32 -22.90
N GLY A 36 6.84 -3.63 -21.80
CA GLY A 36 5.88 -4.73 -21.68
C GLY A 36 6.26 -5.78 -20.62
N GLY A 37 5.24 -6.39 -20.01
CA GLY A 37 5.42 -7.41 -18.98
C GLY A 37 5.96 -8.74 -19.52
N LEU A 38 6.75 -9.46 -18.71
CA LEU A 38 7.33 -10.76 -19.04
C LEU A 38 6.99 -11.81 -18.00
N GLY A 39 6.76 -13.03 -18.47
CA GLY A 39 6.47 -14.17 -17.60
C GLY A 39 5.06 -14.11 -16.98
N PRO A 40 4.81 -15.00 -16.00
CA PRO A 40 3.49 -15.18 -15.44
C PRO A 40 3.11 -14.04 -14.48
N TRP A 41 1.81 -13.76 -14.40
CA TRP A 41 1.23 -12.92 -13.37
C TRP A 41 1.38 -13.55 -11.99
N LYS A 42 1.63 -12.72 -10.99
CA LYS A 42 1.68 -13.08 -9.56
C LYS A 42 0.56 -12.36 -8.83
N SER A 43 0.01 -12.98 -7.79
CA SER A 43 -1.02 -12.36 -6.97
C SER A 43 -0.48 -11.14 -6.20
N ALA A 44 -1.20 -10.02 -6.27
CA ALA A 44 -0.87 -8.78 -5.62
C ALA A 44 -1.57 -8.66 -4.26
N GLY A 45 -0.86 -9.06 -3.19
CA GLY A 45 -1.30 -8.81 -1.82
C GLY A 45 -1.11 -7.35 -1.39
N CYS A 46 -0.97 -7.12 -0.09
CA CYS A 46 -0.81 -5.79 0.50
C CYS A 46 0.46 -5.05 0.04
N LEU A 47 1.63 -5.71 0.11
CA LEU A 47 2.91 -5.14 -0.31
C LEU A 47 2.95 -4.77 -1.81
N PRO A 48 2.57 -5.67 -2.75
CA PRO A 48 2.46 -5.29 -4.16
C PRO A 48 1.51 -4.11 -4.40
N ASN A 49 0.34 -4.09 -3.75
CA ASN A 49 -0.61 -2.98 -3.88
C ASN A 49 -0.05 -1.64 -3.38
N MET A 50 0.73 -1.68 -2.30
CA MET A 50 1.43 -0.52 -1.78
C MET A 50 2.53 -0.06 -2.77
N MET A 51 3.30 -0.98 -3.33
CA MET A 51 4.36 -0.67 -4.31
C MET A 51 3.81 -0.02 -5.59
N ILE A 52 2.67 -0.48 -6.09
CA ILE A 52 2.02 0.12 -7.26
C ILE A 52 1.58 1.56 -6.95
N ARG A 53 1.07 1.80 -5.73
CA ARG A 53 0.68 3.15 -5.28
C ARG A 53 1.89 4.05 -5.05
N TYR A 54 2.98 3.52 -4.52
CA TYR A 54 4.26 4.23 -4.40
C TYR A 54 4.74 4.72 -5.77
N ALA A 55 4.62 3.90 -6.81
CA ALA A 55 5.04 4.24 -8.17
C ALA A 55 4.27 5.44 -8.78
N ARG A 56 3.12 5.82 -8.20
CA ARG A 56 2.36 7.02 -8.60
C ARG A 56 2.85 8.30 -7.90
N THR A 57 3.87 8.23 -7.06
CA THR A 57 4.31 9.37 -6.24
C THR A 57 5.58 9.98 -6.83
N ARG A 58 5.82 11.29 -6.66
CA ARG A 58 7.10 11.91 -7.04
C ARG A 58 8.29 11.32 -6.29
N LYS A 59 8.08 10.76 -5.09
CA LYS A 59 9.12 10.03 -4.35
C LYS A 59 9.64 8.81 -5.12
N CYS A 60 8.90 8.27 -6.08
CA CYS A 60 9.33 7.13 -6.90
C CYS A 60 10.40 7.49 -7.94
N LEU A 61 10.59 8.79 -8.24
CA LEU A 61 11.45 9.24 -9.35
C LEU A 61 12.91 8.79 -9.18
N LYS A 62 13.42 8.73 -7.94
CA LYS A 62 14.75 8.16 -7.62
C LYS A 62 14.88 6.67 -7.95
N HIS A 63 13.78 5.98 -8.22
CA HIS A 63 13.69 4.54 -8.50
C HIS A 63 13.01 4.23 -9.84
N LEU A 64 12.79 5.25 -10.67
CA LEU A 64 12.04 5.16 -11.92
C LEU A 64 12.50 3.99 -12.80
N ARG A 65 13.82 3.85 -13.00
CA ARG A 65 14.38 2.80 -13.86
C ARG A 65 14.02 1.39 -13.41
N LYS A 66 13.96 1.13 -12.10
CA LYS A 66 13.55 -0.18 -11.57
C LYS A 66 12.04 -0.39 -11.72
N LEU A 67 11.25 0.64 -11.38
CA LEU A 67 9.79 0.58 -11.42
C LEU A 67 9.23 0.53 -12.86
N ALA A 68 9.93 1.09 -13.83
CA ALA A 68 9.59 0.99 -15.25
C ALA A 68 9.74 -0.43 -15.83
N GLY A 69 10.24 -1.39 -15.04
CA GLY A 69 10.22 -2.82 -15.33
C GLY A 69 9.11 -3.60 -14.62
N CYS A 70 8.15 -2.91 -14.01
CA CYS A 70 7.08 -3.50 -13.21
C CYS A 70 5.71 -3.20 -13.82
N TYR A 71 4.84 -4.20 -13.81
CA TYR A 71 3.54 -4.16 -14.46
C TYR A 71 2.46 -4.71 -13.54
N TRP A 72 1.25 -4.18 -13.66
CA TRP A 72 0.10 -4.59 -12.88
C TRP A 72 -1.15 -4.77 -13.73
N MET A 73 -2.11 -5.51 -13.20
CA MET A 73 -3.42 -5.72 -13.79
C MET A 73 -4.46 -5.82 -12.67
N GLU A 74 -5.56 -5.09 -12.81
CA GLU A 74 -6.62 -5.02 -11.79
C GLU A 74 -7.21 -6.41 -11.51
N ARG A 75 -7.63 -7.12 -12.55
CA ARG A 75 -8.16 -8.49 -12.53
C ARG A 75 -8.01 -9.10 -13.92
N ASP A 76 -8.24 -10.41 -14.02
CA ASP A 76 -8.15 -11.12 -15.29
C ASP A 76 -9.10 -10.49 -16.33
N GLY A 77 -8.57 -10.24 -17.53
CA GLY A 77 -9.29 -9.57 -18.61
C GLY A 77 -9.10 -8.06 -18.65
N CYS A 78 -8.52 -7.44 -17.62
CA CYS A 78 -8.19 -6.00 -17.65
C CYS A 78 -6.87 -5.72 -18.39
N PRO A 79 -6.67 -4.48 -18.88
CA PRO A 79 -5.41 -4.08 -19.49
C PRO A 79 -4.22 -4.27 -18.56
N GLU A 80 -3.06 -4.54 -19.15
CA GLU A 80 -1.79 -4.40 -18.45
C GLU A 80 -1.41 -2.92 -18.35
N HIS A 81 -0.90 -2.55 -17.18
CA HIS A 81 -0.41 -1.22 -16.88
C HIS A 81 1.06 -1.29 -16.48
N CYS A 82 1.89 -0.36 -16.98
CA CYS A 82 3.20 -0.11 -16.38
C CYS A 82 2.98 0.49 -14.97
N TYR A 83 3.89 0.29 -14.03
CA TYR A 83 3.80 0.99 -12.74
C TYR A 83 3.94 2.51 -12.92
N ILE A 84 4.65 2.96 -13.97
CA ILE A 84 4.88 4.37 -14.28
C ILE A 84 3.82 4.86 -15.28
N GLU A 85 2.74 5.46 -14.77
CA GLU A 85 1.67 6.06 -15.60
C GLU A 85 1.44 7.55 -15.31
N GLY A 86 2.10 8.08 -14.27
CA GLY A 86 1.99 9.46 -13.81
C GLY A 86 2.51 9.58 -12.39
N THR A 87 3.15 10.71 -12.07
CA THR A 87 3.65 10.98 -10.72
C THR A 87 2.97 12.20 -10.12
N PHE A 88 2.53 12.05 -8.87
CA PHE A 88 1.79 13.04 -8.11
C PHE A 88 2.60 13.46 -6.87
N ASP A 89 2.40 14.69 -6.41
CA ASP A 89 3.13 15.28 -5.29
C ASP A 89 2.52 14.84 -3.94
N LEU A 90 2.52 13.52 -3.71
CA LEU A 90 2.08 12.92 -2.45
C LEU A 90 3.29 12.66 -1.56
N ASP A 91 3.25 13.11 -0.30
CA ASP A 91 4.29 12.80 0.68
C ASP A 91 4.09 11.38 1.24
N PHE A 92 4.45 10.40 0.40
CA PHE A 92 4.15 8.98 0.59
C PHE A 92 5.10 8.28 1.55
N TYR A 93 4.55 7.34 2.33
CA TYR A 93 5.27 6.44 3.21
C TYR A 93 4.66 5.03 3.17
N MET A 94 5.51 4.03 3.42
CA MET A 94 5.06 2.65 3.66
C MET A 94 4.59 2.53 5.11
N VAL A 95 3.53 1.77 5.34
CA VAL A 95 3.06 1.44 6.69
C VAL A 95 3.19 -0.05 6.92
N SER A 96 3.68 -0.43 8.11
CA SER A 96 3.62 -1.78 8.64
C SER A 96 2.67 -1.82 9.83
N LEU A 97 1.66 -2.68 9.75
CA LEU A 97 0.62 -2.90 10.74
C LEU A 97 0.80 -4.29 11.33
N ILE A 98 1.06 -4.35 12.65
CA ILE A 98 1.43 -5.59 13.33
C ILE A 98 0.57 -5.74 14.59
N ASN A 99 -0.01 -6.92 14.76
CA ASN A 99 -0.60 -7.39 16.01
C ASN A 99 -0.52 -8.92 16.04
N ASN A 100 0.41 -9.47 16.82
CA ASN A 100 0.69 -10.91 16.84
C ASN A 100 -0.46 -11.71 17.46
N SER A 101 -1.11 -11.16 18.48
CA SER A 101 -2.28 -11.71 19.15
C SER A 101 -3.45 -11.90 18.19
N ARG A 102 -3.55 -11.06 17.15
CA ARG A 102 -4.50 -11.17 16.04
C ARG A 102 -3.95 -11.89 14.80
N ARG A 103 -2.69 -12.36 14.82
CA ARG A 103 -1.96 -12.88 13.64
C ARG A 103 -1.99 -11.90 12.46
N LEU A 104 -1.96 -10.61 12.77
CA LEU A 104 -1.97 -9.53 11.79
C LEU A 104 -0.53 -9.15 11.43
N GLY A 105 -0.22 -9.28 10.13
CA GLY A 105 0.88 -8.60 9.48
C GLY A 105 0.37 -8.01 8.17
N HIS A 106 0.32 -6.69 8.08
CA HIS A 106 -0.27 -5.99 6.94
C HIS A 106 0.58 -4.79 6.54
N ALA A 107 0.66 -4.51 5.24
CA ALA A 107 1.31 -3.32 4.71
C ALA A 107 0.26 -2.39 4.11
N ALA A 108 0.32 -1.09 4.40
CA ALA A 108 -0.57 -0.09 3.82
C ALA A 108 0.23 1.11 3.28
N CYS A 109 -0.47 2.06 2.67
CA CYS A 109 0.11 3.35 2.31
C CYS A 109 -0.22 4.38 3.40
N ALA A 110 0.70 5.31 3.63
CA ALA A 110 0.43 6.54 4.35
C ALA A 110 0.82 7.75 3.50
N GLU A 111 0.07 8.82 3.64
CA GLU A 111 0.44 10.16 3.17
C GLU A 111 0.52 11.09 4.37
N PHE A 112 1.61 11.84 4.45
CA PHE A 112 1.77 12.88 5.47
C PHE A 112 1.09 14.17 5.02
N LEU A 113 0.18 14.68 5.85
CA LEU A 113 -0.63 15.86 5.55
C LEU A 113 -0.01 17.16 6.09
N GLY A 114 1.20 17.09 6.66
CA GLY A 114 1.91 18.21 7.27
C GLY A 114 1.75 18.28 8.80
N GLY A 115 2.48 19.21 9.42
CA GLY A 115 2.48 19.39 10.88
C GLY A 115 3.51 18.52 11.59
N ASN A 116 3.11 17.87 12.68
CA ASN A 116 3.98 16.97 13.46
C ASN A 116 3.76 15.51 13.02
N MET A 117 4.85 14.82 12.65
CA MET A 117 4.84 13.40 12.25
C MET A 117 4.41 12.46 13.40
N GLN A 118 4.55 12.87 14.66
CA GLN A 118 4.11 12.08 15.82
C GLN A 118 2.64 12.29 16.18
N THR A 119 1.87 12.99 15.34
CA THR A 119 0.43 13.18 15.52
C THR A 119 -0.33 12.32 14.52
N PHE A 120 -1.07 11.31 15.01
CA PHE A 120 -1.74 10.33 14.16
C PHE A 120 -2.70 10.96 13.12
N SER A 121 -3.42 12.01 13.50
CA SER A 121 -4.36 12.71 12.61
C SER A 121 -3.70 13.48 11.46
N ASN A 122 -2.37 13.64 11.48
CA ASN A 122 -1.61 14.25 10.38
C ASN A 122 -1.26 13.23 9.28
N TRP A 123 -1.79 12.01 9.38
CA TRP A 123 -1.57 10.93 8.42
C TRP A 123 -2.89 10.50 7.80
N LYS A 124 -2.85 10.26 6.49
CA LYS A 124 -3.91 9.57 5.75
C LYS A 124 -3.45 8.17 5.40
N PHE A 125 -4.22 7.16 5.77
CA PHE A 125 -3.92 5.75 5.51
C PHE A 125 -4.82 5.20 4.41
N TYR A 126 -4.26 4.41 3.48
CA TYR A 126 -5.03 3.85 2.38
C TYR A 126 -4.41 2.60 1.77
N LEU A 127 -5.26 1.71 1.25
CA LEU A 127 -4.86 0.54 0.47
C LEU A 127 -6.07 -0.08 -0.23
N PHE A 128 -5.82 -0.80 -1.33
CA PHE A 128 -6.86 -1.41 -2.16
C PHE A 128 -7.92 -0.37 -2.54
N GLY A 129 -9.19 -0.61 -2.24
CA GLY A 129 -10.26 0.37 -2.45
C GLY A 129 -10.52 1.33 -1.29
N ASN A 130 -9.95 1.11 -0.10
CA ASN A 130 -10.18 1.98 1.05
C ASN A 130 -9.16 3.13 1.05
N LEU A 131 -9.65 4.34 0.77
CA LEU A 131 -8.83 5.56 0.72
C LEU A 131 -8.72 6.31 2.05
N ASP A 132 -9.37 5.81 3.10
CA ASP A 132 -9.42 6.45 4.41
C ASP A 132 -9.47 5.39 5.53
N ILE A 133 -8.41 4.57 5.61
CA ILE A 133 -8.30 3.53 6.64
C ILE A 133 -8.23 4.18 8.01
N LYS A 134 -9.11 3.75 8.93
CA LYS A 134 -9.15 4.20 10.33
C LYS A 134 -8.88 3.07 11.32
N PRO A 135 -8.44 3.39 12.55
CA PRO A 135 -8.50 2.45 13.65
C PRO A 135 -9.89 1.79 13.73
N GLY A 136 -9.90 0.46 13.83
CA GLY A 136 -11.12 -0.35 13.88
C GLY A 136 -11.49 -0.98 12.53
N ASP A 137 -10.97 -0.46 11.42
CA ASP A 137 -11.08 -1.13 10.13
C ASP A 137 -10.35 -2.47 10.14
N TRP A 138 -10.79 -3.43 9.33
CA TRP A 138 -10.15 -4.75 9.27
C TRP A 138 -8.66 -4.68 8.85
N GLN A 139 -8.26 -3.63 8.14
CA GLN A 139 -6.87 -3.38 7.75
C GLN A 139 -6.04 -2.76 8.88
N MET A 140 -6.69 -2.08 9.84
CA MET A 140 -6.08 -1.42 10.99
C MET A 140 -6.95 -1.66 12.23
N PRO A 141 -7.03 -2.91 12.70
CA PRO A 141 -7.90 -3.23 13.82
C PRO A 141 -7.35 -2.63 15.11
N TYR A 142 -8.24 -2.44 16.09
CA TYR A 142 -7.83 -2.15 17.45
C TYR A 142 -6.94 -3.24 18.02
N GLY A 143 -6.22 -2.89 19.08
CA GLY A 143 -5.45 -3.83 19.86
C GLY A 143 -6.31 -4.93 20.50
N THR A 144 -5.66 -5.67 21.37
CA THR A 144 -6.27 -6.66 22.27
C THR A 144 -5.89 -6.30 23.69
N LYS A 145 -6.52 -6.96 24.68
CA LYS A 145 -6.15 -6.82 26.10
C LYS A 145 -4.67 -6.97 26.40
N THR A 146 -3.94 -7.68 25.55
CA THR A 146 -2.55 -8.10 25.80
C THR A 146 -1.55 -7.49 24.82
N GLU A 147 -2.02 -6.81 23.77
CA GLU A 147 -1.16 -6.27 22.71
C GLU A 147 -1.89 -5.22 21.89
N ASP A 148 -1.34 -4.01 21.87
CA ASP A 148 -1.76 -2.92 21.00
C ASP A 148 -1.45 -3.24 19.54
N THR A 149 -2.29 -2.78 18.61
CA THR A 149 -1.93 -2.80 17.19
C THR A 149 -0.89 -1.72 16.94
N LYS A 150 0.29 -2.14 16.45
CA LYS A 150 1.39 -1.22 16.15
C LYS A 150 1.33 -0.77 14.70
N VAL A 151 1.33 0.54 14.48
CA VAL A 151 1.39 1.20 13.17
C VAL A 151 2.77 1.84 13.03
N LYS A 152 3.64 1.26 12.21
CA LYS A 152 4.98 1.81 11.94
C LYS A 152 5.01 2.42 10.54
N ILE A 153 5.51 3.65 10.44
CA ILE A 153 5.57 4.40 9.18
C ILE A 153 7.03 4.51 8.73
N TYR A 154 7.31 4.17 7.48
CA TYR A 154 8.66 4.07 6.93
C TYR A 154 8.82 4.84 5.63
N GLU A 155 9.98 5.48 5.48
CA GLU A 155 10.44 6.01 4.20
C GLU A 155 11.00 4.85 3.36
N ILE A 156 10.60 4.77 2.09
CA ILE A 156 11.19 3.81 1.14
C ILE A 156 12.55 4.34 0.69
N THR A 157 13.60 3.57 0.92
CA THR A 157 14.99 3.91 0.56
C THR A 157 15.43 3.30 -0.77
N GLY A 158 14.74 2.25 -1.22
CA GLY A 158 15.08 1.53 -2.45
C GLY A 158 13.97 0.58 -2.91
N ILE A 159 14.26 -0.14 -4.01
CA ILE A 159 13.36 -1.15 -4.58
C ILE A 159 14.15 -2.44 -4.75
N ILE A 160 13.71 -3.51 -4.07
CA ILE A 160 14.28 -4.85 -4.17
C ILE A 160 13.64 -5.57 -5.35
N THR A 161 12.30 -5.59 -5.40
CA THR A 161 11.50 -6.19 -6.50
C THR A 161 10.27 -5.34 -6.79
N CYS A 162 9.47 -5.70 -7.80
CA CYS A 162 8.19 -5.06 -8.09
C CYS A 162 7.15 -5.16 -6.96
N ALA A 163 7.39 -6.03 -5.98
CA ALA A 163 6.51 -6.27 -4.84
C ALA A 163 7.14 -5.92 -3.48
N LEU A 164 8.42 -5.54 -3.45
CA LEU A 164 9.15 -5.39 -2.20
C LEU A 164 10.02 -4.12 -2.23
N PRO A 165 9.72 -3.12 -1.37
CA PRO A 165 10.60 -1.98 -1.18
C PRO A 165 11.80 -2.37 -0.33
N ASP A 166 12.79 -1.48 -0.33
CA ASP A 166 13.84 -1.42 0.68
C ASP A 166 13.55 -0.25 1.62
N TYR A 167 13.83 -0.41 2.91
CA TYR A 167 13.63 0.58 3.97
C TYR A 167 14.50 0.22 5.19
N VAL A 168 14.71 1.16 6.11
CA VAL A 168 15.47 0.92 7.35
C VAL A 168 14.49 0.54 8.46
N PRO A 169 14.39 -0.74 8.89
CA PRO A 169 13.35 -1.16 9.84
C PRO A 169 13.48 -0.49 11.22
N GLU A 170 14.70 -0.07 11.55
CA GLU A 170 15.10 0.50 12.84
C GLU A 170 14.94 2.02 12.88
N SER A 171 14.51 2.63 11.76
CA SER A 171 14.31 4.08 11.66
C SER A 171 12.92 4.39 11.10
N PRO A 172 11.84 4.05 11.83
CA PRO A 172 10.50 4.51 11.49
C PRO A 172 10.45 6.05 11.59
N LYS A 173 9.60 6.67 10.76
CA LYS A 173 9.32 8.11 10.81
C LYS A 173 8.30 8.48 11.88
N ALA A 174 7.43 7.54 12.20
CA ALA A 174 6.49 7.61 13.31
C ALA A 174 6.08 6.19 13.68
N VAL A 175 5.76 5.99 14.96
CA VAL A 175 5.15 4.76 15.44
C VAL A 175 3.97 5.10 16.33
N PHE A 176 2.87 4.40 16.10
CA PHE A 176 1.64 4.56 16.87
C PHE A 176 1.18 3.22 17.43
N LEU A 177 0.62 3.26 18.62
CA LEU A 177 -0.01 2.13 19.29
C LEU A 177 -1.51 2.39 19.34
N ILE A 178 -2.29 1.39 18.97
CA ILE A 178 -3.76 1.41 19.04
C ILE A 178 -4.18 0.37 20.06
N ASP A 179 -4.73 0.82 21.19
CA ASP A 179 -5.18 -0.06 22.28
C ASP A 179 -6.45 -0.85 21.91
N GLU A 180 -6.94 -1.67 22.84
CA GLU A 180 -8.17 -2.46 22.65
C GLU A 180 -9.45 -1.62 22.48
N TYR A 181 -9.43 -0.35 22.88
CA TYR A 181 -10.54 0.60 22.82
C TYR A 181 -10.45 1.54 21.60
N GLY A 182 -9.36 1.47 20.84
CA GLY A 182 -9.10 2.33 19.70
C GLY A 182 -8.41 3.66 20.05
N THR A 183 -7.95 3.83 21.29
CA THR A 183 -7.12 4.98 21.66
C THR A 183 -5.78 4.88 20.94
N VAL A 184 -5.36 5.98 20.32
CA VAL A 184 -4.07 6.05 19.62
C VAL A 184 -3.08 6.85 20.44
N THR A 185 -1.91 6.27 20.70
CA THR A 185 -0.77 6.94 21.35
C THR A 185 0.47 6.85 20.47
N PRO A 186 1.29 7.91 20.37
CA PRO A 186 2.62 7.77 19.79
C PRO A 186 3.48 6.88 20.69
N GLU A 187 4.29 6.01 20.10
CA GLU A 187 5.34 5.30 20.83
C GLU A 187 6.49 6.30 21.07
N GLU A 188 6.80 6.59 22.34
CA GLU A 188 7.90 7.48 22.68
C GLU A 188 9.23 6.84 22.25
N GLU A 189 10.13 7.64 21.66
CA GLU A 189 11.51 7.21 21.42
C GLU A 189 12.21 7.14 22.79
N GLU A 190 12.61 5.93 23.22
CA GLU A 190 13.47 5.72 24.41
C GLU A 190 14.88 6.33 24.23
#